data_AF-A0AAW2Y0S8-F1
#
_entry.id   AF-A0AAW2Y0S8-F1
#
_cell.length_a   1.000
_cell.length_b   1.000
_cell.length_c   1.000
_cell.angle_alpha   90.00
_cell.angle_beta   90.00
_cell.angle_gamma   90.00
#
_symmetry.space_group_name_H-M   'P 1'
#
loop_
_entity.id
_entity.type
_entity.pdbx_description
1 polymer ?
#
loop_
_entity_poly.entity_id
_entity_poly.type
_entity_poly.pdbx_seq_one_letter_code
_entity_poly.pdbx_strand_id
1 'polypeptide(L)'
;MFVHLKLKQVAKAYNQHMQWFMGGQMPTYEEYIVNTVLTSCIYAILLAIIPGIKSASQETIDWLMTEPKGLVASTRVCRYADDVGSDEREGKGGTMLTAVDCYAKQYGVSKEQTVDKFNELFEDAWKDLNTEWSTKTSHI
;
A
#
# COMPACT_ATOMS: atom_id res chain seq x y z
N MET A 1 -13.84 12.48 13.60
CA MET A 1 -12.47 12.87 14.02
C MET A 1 -11.39 12.02 13.36
N PHE A 2 -11.51 10.68 13.35
CA PHE A 2 -10.49 9.77 12.81
C PHE A 2 -10.23 9.90 11.29
N VAL A 3 -11.28 10.02 10.48
CA VAL A 3 -11.16 10.17 9.01
C VAL A 3 -10.33 11.42 8.65
N HIS A 4 -10.61 12.56 9.30
CA HIS A 4 -9.87 13.81 9.06
C HIS A 4 -8.37 13.69 9.33
N LEU A 5 -7.99 13.04 10.43
CA LEU A 5 -6.58 12.81 10.77
C LEU A 5 -5.89 11.90 9.75
N LYS A 6 -6.56 10.82 9.33
CA LYS A 6 -6.03 9.90 8.32
C LYS A 6 -5.93 10.55 6.95
N LEU A 7 -6.90 11.37 6.53
CA LEU A 7 -6.81 12.15 5.29
C LEU A 7 -5.63 13.13 5.29
N LYS A 8 -5.33 13.77 6.43
CA LYS A 8 -4.11 14.60 6.57
C LYS A 8 -2.83 13.78 6.40
N GLN A 9 -2.78 12.56 6.93
CA GLN A 9 -1.62 11.67 6.75
C GLN A 9 -1.47 11.26 5.28
N VAL A 10 -2.57 10.88 4.62
CA VAL A 10 -2.61 10.58 3.18
C VAL A 10 -2.10 11.76 2.35
N ALA A 11 -2.58 12.97 2.62
CA ALA A 11 -2.14 14.17 1.90
C ALA A 11 -0.63 14.44 2.06
N LYS A 12 -0.09 14.28 3.27
CA LYS A 12 1.35 14.38 3.51
C LYS A 12 2.14 13.31 2.76
N ALA A 13 1.64 12.07 2.76
CA ALA A 13 2.28 10.95 2.08
C ALA A 13 2.30 11.14 0.55
N TYR A 14 1.22 11.65 -0.04
CA TYR A 14 1.18 12.02 -1.46
C TYR A 14 2.13 13.18 -1.78
N ASN A 15 2.20 14.20 -0.94
CA ASN A 15 3.17 15.29 -1.13
C ASN A 15 4.62 14.77 -1.11
N GLN A 16 4.93 13.87 -0.17
CA GLN A 16 6.26 13.24 -0.12
C GLN A 16 6.54 12.39 -1.37
N HIS A 17 5.55 11.62 -1.83
CA HIS A 17 5.65 10.84 -3.06
C HIS A 17 5.97 11.74 -4.27
N MET A 18 5.24 12.86 -4.40
CA MET A 18 5.49 13.84 -5.47
C MET A 18 6.90 14.41 -5.41
N GLN A 19 7.40 14.76 -4.22
CA GLN A 19 8.77 15.25 -4.05
C GLN A 19 9.81 14.25 -4.51
N TRP A 20 9.61 12.95 -4.23
CA TRP A 20 10.53 11.90 -4.64
C TRP A 20 10.57 11.68 -6.15
N PHE A 21 9.42 11.62 -6.81
CA PHE A 21 9.33 11.19 -8.20
C PHE A 21 9.26 12.35 -9.21
N MET A 22 8.97 13.58 -8.78
CA MET A 22 8.94 14.79 -9.63
C MET A 22 10.21 15.65 -9.50
N GLY A 23 11.39 15.00 -9.53
CA GLY A 23 12.68 15.69 -9.62
C GLY A 23 13.40 15.91 -8.29
N GLY A 24 12.93 15.32 -7.18
CA GLY A 24 13.69 15.25 -5.94
C GLY A 24 14.59 14.02 -5.84
N GLN A 25 15.16 13.81 -4.65
CA GLN A 25 15.97 12.64 -4.37
C GLN A 25 15.06 11.42 -4.19
N MET A 26 15.32 10.38 -4.97
CA MET A 26 14.63 9.11 -4.86
C MET A 26 14.84 8.48 -3.46
N PRO A 27 13.79 7.94 -2.84
CA PRO A 27 13.90 7.28 -1.54
C PRO A 27 14.58 5.92 -1.69
N THR A 28 14.91 5.32 -0.56
CA THR A 28 15.05 3.87 -0.52
C THR A 28 13.69 3.19 -0.72
N TYR A 29 13.69 1.95 -1.20
CA TYR A 29 12.50 1.14 -1.34
C TYR A 29 11.79 0.92 0.00
N GLU A 30 12.55 0.79 1.09
CA GLU A 30 12.00 0.63 2.44
C GLU A 30 11.26 1.90 2.88
N GLU A 31 11.83 3.08 2.65
CA GLU A 31 11.16 4.37 2.90
C GLU A 31 9.94 4.55 2.00
N TYR A 32 10.04 4.15 0.73
CA TYR A 32 8.93 4.16 -0.22
C TYR A 32 7.76 3.31 0.28
N ILE A 33 8.02 2.04 0.67
CA ILE A 33 6.98 1.12 1.15
C ILE A 33 6.28 1.62 2.42
N VAL A 34 7.01 2.24 3.35
CA VAL A 34 6.41 2.84 4.55
C VAL A 34 5.42 3.95 4.16
N ASN A 35 5.78 4.79 3.20
CA ASN A 35 4.91 5.86 2.72
C ASN A 35 3.71 5.33 1.93
N THR A 36 3.88 4.23 1.19
CA THR A 36 2.84 3.71 0.29
C THR A 36 1.71 2.99 0.98
N VAL A 37 1.94 2.44 2.18
CA VAL A 37 0.87 1.97 3.06
C VAL A 37 -0.13 3.10 3.30
N LEU A 38 0.33 4.34 3.50
CA LEU A 38 -0.53 5.51 3.66
C LEU A 38 -1.17 5.95 2.34
N THR A 39 -0.41 6.02 1.23
CA THR A 39 -0.96 6.46 -0.07
C THR A 39 -1.89 5.44 -0.72
N SER A 40 -1.92 4.18 -0.26
CA SER A 40 -2.94 3.19 -0.66
C SER A 40 -4.38 3.65 -0.39
N CYS A 41 -4.55 4.61 0.53
CA CYS A 41 -5.84 5.14 0.96
C CYS A 41 -6.80 4.13 1.60
N ILE A 42 -6.48 2.83 1.64
CA ILE A 42 -7.36 1.76 2.13
C ILE A 42 -7.85 2.07 3.54
N TYR A 43 -6.96 2.47 4.45
CA TYR A 43 -7.34 2.86 5.82
C TYR A 43 -8.30 4.04 5.85
N ALA A 44 -8.06 5.07 5.05
CA ALA A 44 -8.93 6.25 5.00
C ALA A 44 -10.31 5.92 4.41
N ILE A 45 -10.35 5.07 3.38
CA ILE A 45 -11.59 4.59 2.74
C ILE A 45 -12.40 3.76 3.73
N LEU A 46 -11.79 2.77 4.40
CA LEU A 46 -12.48 1.93 5.37
C LEU A 46 -13.04 2.73 6.54
N LEU A 47 -12.26 3.68 7.08
CA LEU A 47 -12.73 4.56 8.16
C LEU A 47 -13.86 5.51 7.72
N ALA A 48 -13.98 5.81 6.42
CA ALA A 48 -15.08 6.60 5.88
C ALA A 48 -16.34 5.75 5.65
N ILE A 49 -16.19 4.50 5.21
CA ILE A 49 -17.32 3.62 4.84
C ILE A 49 -17.91 2.92 6.07
N ILE A 50 -17.07 2.34 6.94
CA ILE A 50 -17.51 1.43 8.01
C ILE A 50 -18.48 2.08 9.01
N PRO A 51 -18.33 3.35 9.42
CA PRO A 51 -19.34 4.00 10.26
C PRO A 51 -20.74 4.09 9.63
N GLY A 52 -20.86 3.99 8.30
CA GLY A 52 -22.13 3.96 7.58
C GLY A 52 -22.78 2.57 7.52
N ILE A 53 -22.07 1.52 7.94
CA ILE A 53 -22.58 0.13 7.93
C ILE A 53 -23.36 -0.10 9.23
N LYS A 54 -24.65 -0.43 9.11
CA LYS A 54 -25.55 -0.61 10.27
C LYS A 54 -25.07 -1.64 11.30
N SER A 55 -24.33 -2.66 10.87
CA SER A 55 -23.79 -3.71 11.73
C SER A 55 -22.42 -3.38 12.33
N ALA A 56 -21.78 -2.27 11.94
CA ALA A 56 -20.47 -1.89 12.46
C ALA A 56 -20.58 -1.29 13.87
N SER A 57 -19.78 -1.80 14.79
CA SER A 57 -19.67 -1.31 16.17
C SER A 57 -18.48 -0.34 16.33
N GLN A 58 -18.45 0.40 17.43
CA GLN A 58 -17.25 1.17 17.81
C GLN A 58 -16.03 0.27 17.97
N GLU A 59 -16.22 -0.94 18.51
CA GLU A 59 -15.16 -1.96 18.61
C GLU A 59 -14.60 -2.36 17.23
N THR A 60 -15.44 -2.41 16.20
CA THR A 60 -14.97 -2.65 14.82
C THR A 60 -14.06 -1.51 14.34
N ILE A 61 -14.44 -0.27 14.64
CA ILE A 61 -13.65 0.92 14.29
C ILE A 61 -12.33 0.93 15.05
N ASP A 62 -12.35 0.65 16.34
CA ASP A 62 -11.16 0.61 17.19
C ASP A 62 -10.21 -0.52 16.75
N TRP A 63 -10.75 -1.70 16.41
CA TRP A 63 -9.98 -2.81 15.84
C TRP A 63 -9.31 -2.45 14.51
N LEU A 64 -9.97 -1.71 13.62
CA LEU A 64 -9.33 -1.24 12.37
C LEU A 64 -8.16 -0.30 12.64
N MET A 65 -8.27 0.52 13.69
CA MET A 65 -7.22 1.45 14.10
C MET A 65 -5.98 0.75 14.67
N THR A 66 -6.08 -0.53 15.06
CA THR A 66 -4.91 -1.33 15.47
C THR A 66 -4.13 -1.92 14.30
N GLU A 67 -4.48 -1.58 13.06
CA GLU A 67 -3.82 -2.06 11.84
C GLU A 67 -3.72 -3.60 11.81
N PRO A 68 -4.85 -4.31 11.82
CA PRO A 68 -4.87 -5.76 11.90
C PRO A 68 -4.13 -6.38 10.71
N LYS A 69 -3.43 -7.50 10.95
CA LYS A 69 -2.54 -8.14 9.97
C LYS A 69 -3.21 -8.37 8.61
N GLY A 70 -4.46 -8.86 8.59
CA GLY A 70 -5.19 -9.04 7.33
C GLY A 70 -5.40 -7.74 6.55
N LEU A 71 -5.61 -6.61 7.24
CA LEU A 71 -5.73 -5.30 6.60
C LEU A 71 -4.38 -4.83 6.04
N VAL A 72 -3.30 -4.99 6.81
CA VAL A 72 -1.93 -4.68 6.35
C VAL A 72 -1.57 -5.51 5.12
N ALA A 73 -1.87 -6.82 5.15
CA ALA A 73 -1.64 -7.72 4.03
C ALA A 73 -2.45 -7.29 2.78
N SER A 74 -3.73 -6.94 2.95
CA SER A 74 -4.59 -6.41 1.88
C SER A 74 -4.01 -5.14 1.26
N THR A 75 -3.47 -4.24 2.09
CA THR A 75 -2.81 -3.03 1.60
C THR A 75 -1.56 -3.32 0.77
N ARG A 76 -0.74 -4.30 1.18
CA ARG A 76 0.45 -4.71 0.43
C ARG A 76 0.09 -5.33 -0.91
N VAL A 77 -0.88 -6.26 -0.94
CA VAL A 77 -1.43 -6.86 -2.17
C VAL A 77 -1.84 -5.76 -3.15
N CYS A 78 -2.66 -4.81 -2.67
CA CYS A 78 -3.13 -3.71 -3.51
C CYS A 78 -1.98 -2.85 -4.03
N ARG A 79 -0.98 -2.54 -3.19
CA ARG A 79 0.16 -1.70 -3.55
C ARG A 79 1.02 -2.37 -4.63
N TYR A 80 1.41 -3.64 -4.46
CA TYR A 80 2.22 -4.33 -5.45
C TYR A 80 1.52 -4.47 -6.80
N ALA A 81 0.22 -4.79 -6.79
CA ALA A 81 -0.56 -4.85 -8.02
C ALA A 81 -0.69 -3.48 -8.70
N ASP A 82 -0.90 -2.41 -7.92
CA ASP A 82 -0.99 -1.03 -8.42
C ASP A 82 0.34 -0.60 -9.06
N ASP A 83 1.46 -0.77 -8.35
CA ASP A 83 2.79 -0.33 -8.80
C ASP A 83 3.25 -1.06 -10.08
N VAL A 84 2.99 -2.37 -10.19
CA VAL A 84 3.30 -3.15 -11.40
C VAL A 84 2.36 -2.75 -12.55
N GLY A 85 1.06 -2.66 -12.27
CA GLY A 85 0.05 -2.36 -13.28
C GLY A 85 0.10 -0.91 -13.79
N SER A 86 0.66 0.01 -13.00
CA SER A 86 0.77 1.43 -13.35
C SER A 86 2.12 1.83 -13.94
N ASP A 87 3.15 0.99 -13.83
CA ASP A 87 4.55 1.36 -14.15
C ASP A 87 4.69 2.04 -15.52
N GLU A 88 4.12 1.45 -16.57
CA GLU A 88 4.22 2.00 -17.92
C GLU A 88 3.53 3.38 -18.05
N ARG A 89 2.33 3.49 -17.49
CA ARG A 89 1.52 4.73 -17.51
C ARG A 89 2.21 5.83 -16.71
N GLU A 90 2.70 5.51 -15.53
CA GLU A 90 3.30 6.46 -14.59
C GLU A 90 4.71 6.85 -15.00
N GLY A 91 5.48 5.90 -15.53
CA GLY A 91 6.81 6.11 -16.06
C GLY A 91 6.83 6.96 -17.32
N LYS A 92 5.70 7.12 -18.02
CA LYS A 92 5.55 7.97 -19.22
C LYS A 92 6.68 7.71 -20.23
N GLY A 93 6.90 6.44 -20.57
CA GLY A 93 7.98 6.03 -21.46
C GLY A 93 9.39 6.26 -20.92
N GLY A 94 9.57 6.25 -19.60
CA GLY A 94 10.86 6.44 -18.92
C GLY A 94 11.22 7.89 -18.61
N THR A 95 10.31 8.83 -18.84
CA THR A 95 10.52 10.25 -18.49
C THR A 95 10.24 10.57 -17.02
N MET A 96 9.50 9.70 -16.34
CA MET A 96 9.24 9.76 -14.91
C MET A 96 9.73 8.47 -14.26
N LEU A 97 10.16 8.57 -13.01
CA LEU A 97 10.56 7.43 -12.20
C LEU A 97 9.33 6.86 -11.49
N THR A 98 9.32 5.54 -11.29
CA THR A 98 8.25 4.81 -10.59
C THR A 98 8.79 4.02 -9.39
N ALA A 99 7.90 3.32 -8.69
CA ALA A 99 8.25 2.35 -7.65
C ALA A 99 9.21 1.25 -8.17
N VAL A 100 8.98 0.79 -9.40
CA VAL A 100 9.83 -0.21 -10.06
C VAL A 100 11.22 0.36 -10.30
N ASP A 101 11.32 1.60 -10.78
CA ASP A 101 12.61 2.29 -10.93
C ASP A 101 13.34 2.46 -9.58
N CYS A 102 12.58 2.75 -8.51
CA CYS A 102 13.13 2.91 -7.17
C CYS A 102 13.83 1.65 -6.67
N TYR A 103 13.14 0.50 -6.76
CA TYR A 103 13.70 -0.78 -6.37
C TYR A 103 14.87 -1.19 -7.28
N ALA A 104 14.67 -1.11 -8.60
CA ALA A 104 15.68 -1.48 -9.59
C ALA A 104 16.99 -0.72 -9.36
N LYS A 105 16.91 0.59 -9.13
CA LYS A 105 18.08 1.45 -8.90
C LYS A 105 18.78 1.15 -7.57
N GLN A 106 18.02 0.93 -6.49
CA GLN A 106 18.61 0.63 -5.18
C GLN A 106 19.37 -0.69 -5.18
N TYR A 107 18.78 -1.73 -5.80
CA TYR A 107 19.32 -3.09 -5.76
C TYR A 107 20.19 -3.44 -6.97
N GLY A 108 20.31 -2.55 -7.95
CA GLY A 108 21.13 -2.76 -9.15
C GLY A 108 20.60 -3.88 -10.06
N VAL A 109 19.28 -4.05 -10.12
CA VAL A 109 18.59 -5.09 -10.89
C VAL A 109 17.80 -4.49 -12.06
N SER A 110 17.36 -5.31 -13.02
CA SER A 110 16.53 -4.83 -14.12
C SER A 110 15.09 -4.52 -13.69
N LYS A 111 14.34 -3.81 -14.55
CA LYS A 111 12.91 -3.58 -14.33
C LYS A 111 12.13 -4.91 -14.33
N GLU A 112 12.45 -5.82 -15.24
CA GLU A 112 11.82 -7.13 -15.32
C GLU A 112 12.06 -7.94 -14.04
N GLN A 113 13.31 -7.98 -13.54
CA GLN A 113 13.63 -8.64 -12.26
C GLN A 113 12.89 -8.00 -11.09
N THR A 114 12.69 -6.69 -11.12
CA THR A 114 11.91 -5.96 -10.11
C THR A 114 10.43 -6.33 -10.17
N VAL A 115 9.85 -6.41 -11.37
CA VAL A 115 8.46 -6.84 -11.57
C VAL A 115 8.26 -8.28 -11.07
N ASP A 116 9.17 -9.19 -11.41
CA ASP A 116 9.15 -10.56 -10.89
C ASP A 116 9.19 -10.57 -9.36
N LYS A 117 10.05 -9.75 -8.76
CA LYS A 117 10.12 -9.64 -7.30
C LYS A 117 8.85 -9.06 -6.68
N PHE A 118 8.22 -8.08 -7.31
CA PHE A 118 6.97 -7.51 -6.82
C PHE A 118 5.81 -8.52 -6.93
N ASN A 119 5.79 -9.34 -7.97
CA ASN A 119 4.84 -10.44 -8.10
C ASN A 119 5.04 -11.51 -7.00
N GLU A 120 6.29 -11.83 -6.65
CA GLU A 120 6.59 -12.73 -5.52
C GLU A 120 6.07 -12.13 -4.20
N LEU A 121 6.37 -10.84 -3.93
CA LEU A 121 5.91 -10.14 -2.73
C LEU A 121 4.38 -10.01 -2.68
N PHE A 122 3.73 -9.86 -3.83
CA PHE A 122 2.28 -9.91 -3.97
C PHE A 122 1.73 -11.27 -3.55
N GLU A 123 2.29 -12.37 -4.06
CA GLU A 123 1.85 -13.73 -3.70
C GLU A 123 2.01 -14.01 -2.22
N ASP A 124 3.12 -13.56 -1.61
CA ASP A 124 3.36 -13.73 -0.19
C ASP A 124 2.38 -12.92 0.67
N ALA A 125 2.12 -11.66 0.30
CA ALA A 125 1.09 -10.86 0.96
C ALA A 125 -0.31 -11.47 0.78
N TRP A 126 -0.58 -12.13 -0.34
CA TRP A 126 -1.83 -12.85 -0.59
C TRP A 126 -1.97 -14.09 0.32
N LYS A 127 -0.89 -14.85 0.52
CA LYS A 127 -0.87 -15.98 1.48
C LYS A 127 -1.10 -15.50 2.92
N ASP A 128 -0.49 -14.38 3.31
CA ASP A 128 -0.71 -13.76 4.63
C ASP A 128 -2.19 -13.37 4.81
N LEU A 129 -2.78 -12.73 3.80
CA LEU A 129 -4.19 -12.36 3.81
C LEU A 129 -5.10 -13.59 3.96
N ASN A 130 -4.86 -14.64 3.18
CA ASN A 130 -5.63 -15.88 3.26
C ASN A 130 -5.47 -16.55 4.63
N THR A 131 -4.28 -16.55 5.21
CA THR A 131 -4.02 -17.12 6.54
C THR A 131 -4.82 -16.39 7.62
N GLU A 132 -4.82 -15.05 7.60
CA GLU A 132 -5.61 -14.23 8.53
C GLU A 132 -7.12 -14.42 8.35
N TRP A 133 -7.57 -14.70 7.13
CA TRP A 133 -8.96 -15.02 6.83
C TRP A 133 -9.36 -16.41 7.37
N SER A 134 -8.55 -17.43 7.07
CA SER A 134 -8.80 -18.83 7.43
C SER A 134 -8.67 -19.13 8.92
N THR A 135 -7.73 -18.47 9.62
CA THR A 135 -7.57 -18.61 11.08
C THR A 135 -8.75 -18.04 11.87
N LYS A 136 -9.48 -17.08 11.30
CA LYS A 136 -10.71 -16.53 11.91
C LYS A 136 -11.96 -17.35 11.60
N THR A 137 -11.96 -18.16 10.55
CA THR A 137 -13.09 -19.02 10.17
C THR A 137 -13.05 -20.41 10.81
N SER A 138 -11.92 -20.81 11.39
CA SER A 138 -11.74 -22.11 12.08
C SER A 138 -12.19 -22.13 13.55
N HIS A 139 -12.75 -21.02 14.03
CA HIS A 139 -13.32 -20.87 15.38
C HIS A 139 -14.84 -20.61 15.39
N ILE A 140 -15.53 -20.92 14.28
CA ILE A 140 -17.00 -20.90 14.18
C ILE A 140 -17.51 -22.35 14.15
#